data_AF-A0A7K0FLG3-F1
#
_entry.id   AF-A0A7K0FLG3-F1
#
_cell.length_a   1.000
_cell.length_b   1.000
_cell.length_c   1.000
_cell.angle_alpha   90.00
_cell.angle_beta   90.00
_cell.angle_gamma   90.00
#
_symmetry.space_group_name_H-M   'P 1'
#
loop_
_entity.id
_entity.type
_entity.pdbx_description
1 polymer ?
#
loop_
_entity_poly.entity_id
_entity_poly.type
_entity_poly.pdbx_seq_one_letter_code
_entity_poly.pdbx_strand_id
1 'polypeptide(L)'
;MDAEELAFLKDWEVRRKRWSWGKVFFNTVLYAVVPMVLTIDFINFFIIADTNFGFFSWEHLWEFIKTLFIFSLIIGSSFGVFYWYSNELKFQRLTRKQEKEKKNTH
;
A
#
# COMPACT_ATOMS: atom_id res chain seq x y z
N MET A 1 0.40 2.43 -30.05
CA MET A 1 0.13 2.08 -28.64
C MET A 1 -0.29 0.62 -28.52
N ASP A 2 0.23 -0.12 -27.54
CA ASP A 2 -0.04 -1.56 -27.41
C ASP A 2 -1.38 -1.84 -26.69
N ALA A 3 -1.93 -3.04 -26.86
CA ALA A 3 -3.22 -3.42 -26.25
C ALA A 3 -3.21 -3.30 -24.71
N GLU A 4 -2.08 -3.63 -24.07
CA GLU A 4 -1.91 -3.53 -22.62
C GLU A 4 -1.90 -2.07 -22.13
N GLU A 5 -1.26 -1.16 -22.89
CA GLU A 5 -1.21 0.28 -22.57
C GLU A 5 -2.62 0.90 -22.65
N LEU A 6 -3.40 0.50 -23.67
CA LEU A 6 -4.81 0.88 -23.81
C LEU A 6 -5.69 0.35 -22.67
N ALA A 7 -5.49 -0.92 -22.29
CA ALA A 7 -6.22 -1.52 -21.18
C ALA A 7 -5.92 -0.79 -19.87
N PHE A 8 -4.65 -0.50 -19.59
CA PHE A 8 -4.23 0.29 -18.43
C PHE A 8 -4.86 1.67 -18.41
N LEU A 9 -4.85 2.41 -19.53
CA LEU A 9 -5.44 3.76 -19.59
C LEU A 9 -6.93 3.76 -19.20
N LYS A 10 -7.71 2.87 -19.82
CA LYS A 10 -9.16 2.75 -19.56
C LYS A 10 -9.44 2.37 -18.10
N ASP A 11 -8.71 1.39 -17.62
CA ASP A 11 -8.89 0.87 -16.27
C ASP A 11 -8.46 1.89 -15.20
N TRP A 12 -7.27 2.49 -15.35
CA TRP A 12 -6.78 3.52 -14.42
C TRP A 12 -7.70 4.74 -14.41
N GLU A 13 -8.25 5.15 -15.56
CA GLU A 13 -9.21 6.26 -15.63
C GLU A 13 -10.47 6.02 -14.78
N VAL A 14 -10.98 4.78 -14.75
CA VAL A 14 -12.13 4.43 -13.90
C VAL A 14 -11.70 4.33 -12.44
N ARG A 15 -10.60 3.65 -12.15
CA ARG A 15 -10.10 3.47 -10.78
C ARG A 15 -9.78 4.80 -10.12
N ARG A 16 -9.18 5.75 -10.84
CA ARG A 16 -8.82 7.06 -10.27
C ARG A 16 -10.04 7.86 -9.80
N LYS A 17 -11.14 7.81 -10.54
CA LYS A 17 -12.38 8.51 -10.18
C LYS A 17 -13.05 7.91 -8.93
N ARG A 18 -12.76 6.65 -8.63
CA ARG A 18 -13.32 5.89 -7.50
C ARG A 18 -12.30 5.67 -6.37
N TRP A 19 -11.18 6.39 -6.39
CA TRP A 19 -10.13 6.21 -5.41
C TRP A 19 -10.59 6.63 -4.02
N SER A 20 -10.35 5.77 -3.04
CA SER A 20 -10.64 6.04 -1.64
C SER A 20 -9.40 5.76 -0.81
N TRP A 21 -8.79 6.83 -0.30
CA TRP A 21 -7.61 6.77 0.57
C TRP A 21 -7.87 5.94 1.82
N GLY A 22 -9.05 6.11 2.44
CA GLY A 22 -9.42 5.33 3.62
C GLY A 22 -9.52 3.83 3.34
N LYS A 23 -10.11 3.44 2.19
CA LYS A 23 -10.20 2.02 1.81
C LYS A 23 -8.83 1.41 1.54
N VAL A 24 -7.96 2.14 0.86
CA VAL A 24 -6.59 1.69 0.55
C VAL A 24 -5.78 1.56 1.83
N PHE A 25 -5.80 2.58 2.68
CA PHE A 25 -5.16 2.55 3.99
C PHE A 25 -5.63 1.37 4.83
N PHE A 26 -6.94 1.19 4.99
CA PHE A 26 -7.51 0.10 5.79
C PHE A 26 -7.10 -1.28 5.26
N ASN A 27 -7.18 -1.48 3.94
CA ASN A 27 -6.76 -2.73 3.33
C ASN A 27 -5.25 -2.98 3.50
N THR A 28 -4.40 -1.95 3.33
CA THR A 28 -2.96 -2.08 3.56
C THR A 28 -2.67 -2.44 5.01
N VAL A 29 -3.36 -1.81 5.97
CA VAL A 29 -3.20 -2.14 7.38
C VAL A 29 -3.60 -3.60 7.64
N LEU A 30 -4.77 -4.01 7.18
CA LEU A 30 -5.29 -5.35 7.45
C LEU A 30 -4.47 -6.47 6.80
N TYR A 31 -4.07 -6.30 5.53
CA TYR A 31 -3.45 -7.37 4.75
C TYR A 31 -1.92 -7.33 4.72
N ALA A 32 -1.29 -6.21 5.09
CA ALA A 32 0.17 -6.11 5.11
C ALA A 32 0.70 -5.79 6.52
N VAL A 33 0.18 -4.75 7.16
CA VAL A 33 0.73 -4.28 8.44
C VAL A 33 0.43 -5.25 9.57
N VAL A 34 -0.82 -5.69 9.72
CA VAL A 34 -1.22 -6.63 10.79
C VAL A 34 -0.40 -7.93 10.71
N PRO A 35 -0.30 -8.62 9.55
CA PRO A 35 0.54 -9.81 9.45
C PRO A 35 2.02 -9.53 9.74
N MET A 36 2.56 -8.39 9.29
CA MET A 36 3.94 -8.01 9.54
C MET A 36 4.22 -7.81 11.03
N VAL A 37 3.38 -7.05 11.71
CA VAL A 37 3.54 -6.75 13.14
C VAL A 37 3.37 -8.02 13.97
N LEU A 38 2.39 -8.88 13.64
CA LEU A 38 2.25 -10.19 14.27
C LEU A 38 3.49 -11.06 14.06
N THR A 39 4.08 -11.04 12.87
CA THR A 39 5.30 -11.81 12.57
C THR A 39 6.49 -11.30 13.39
N ILE A 40 6.65 -9.98 13.50
CA ILE A 40 7.69 -9.36 14.34
C ILE A 40 7.49 -9.78 15.80
N ASP A 41 6.25 -9.71 16.29
CA ASP A 41 5.90 -10.08 17.66
C ASP A 41 6.23 -11.54 17.97
N PHE A 42 5.84 -12.46 17.07
CA PHE A 42 6.15 -13.88 17.19
C PHE A 42 7.66 -14.17 17.12
N ILE A 43 8.40 -13.49 16.23
CA ILE A 43 9.86 -13.63 16.14
C ILE A 43 10.53 -13.19 17.44
N ASN A 44 10.13 -12.04 17.98
CA ASN A 44 10.68 -11.53 19.23
C ASN A 44 10.41 -12.49 20.39
N PHE A 45 9.20 -13.04 20.46
CA PHE A 45 8.83 -13.97 21.52
C PHE A 45 9.52 -15.34 21.40
N PHE A 46 9.43 -15.98 20.23
CA PHE A 46 9.87 -17.38 20.07
C PHE A 46 11.36 -17.54 19.75
N ILE A 47 11.98 -16.55 19.08
CA ILE A 47 13.36 -16.68 18.57
C ILE A 47 14.35 -15.93 19.46
N ILE A 48 14.02 -14.70 19.87
CA ILE A 48 14.92 -13.87 20.67
C ILE A 48 14.86 -14.24 22.15
N ALA A 49 13.84 -15.02 22.57
CA ALA A 49 13.64 -15.47 23.94
C ALA A 49 13.74 -14.30 24.93
N ASP A 50 13.10 -13.18 24.61
CA ASP A 50 12.98 -12.06 25.54
C ASP A 50 11.99 -12.44 26.63
N THR A 51 12.51 -13.09 27.68
CA THR A 51 11.74 -13.59 28.83
C THR A 51 11.37 -12.50 29.82
N ASN A 52 11.77 -11.24 29.56
CA ASN A 52 11.41 -10.10 30.42
C ASN A 52 9.93 -9.72 30.28
N PHE A 53 9.32 -10.01 29.14
CA PHE A 53 7.90 -9.75 28.88
C PHE A 53 7.11 -11.06 28.89
N GLY A 54 6.18 -11.18 29.85
CA GLY A 54 5.17 -12.21 29.78
C GLY A 54 4.31 -12.00 28.52
N PHE A 55 4.23 -13.01 27.64
CA PHE A 55 3.44 -12.98 26.41
C PHE A 55 1.97 -12.55 26.63
N PHE A 56 1.43 -12.92 27.79
CA PHE A 56 0.10 -12.51 28.25
C PHE A 56 0.22 -11.45 29.35
N SER A 57 0.83 -10.31 29.02
CA SER A 57 0.85 -9.14 29.91
C SER A 57 0.19 -7.93 29.25
N TRP A 58 -0.36 -7.05 30.08
CA TRP A 58 -0.95 -5.79 29.61
C TRP A 58 0.09 -4.88 28.96
N GLU A 59 1.34 -4.95 29.45
CA GLU A 59 2.47 -4.20 28.89
C GLU A 59 2.79 -4.66 27.47
N HIS A 60 2.85 -5.98 27.23
CA HIS A 60 3.04 -6.55 25.89
C HIS A 60 1.94 -6.12 24.92
N LEU A 61 0.68 -6.19 25.34
CA LEU A 61 -0.45 -5.74 24.52
C LEU A 61 -0.32 -4.25 24.15
N TRP A 62 0.15 -3.42 25.09
CA TRP A 62 0.32 -1.99 24.85
C TRP A 62 1.45 -1.69 23.87
N GLU A 63 2.57 -2.40 23.97
CA GLU A 63 3.68 -2.30 23.01
C GLU A 63 3.29 -2.79 21.62
N PHE A 64 2.54 -3.90 21.54
CA PHE A 64 1.97 -4.41 20.31
C PHE A 64 1.06 -3.35 19.64
N ILE A 65 0.13 -2.76 20.40
CA ILE A 65 -0.79 -1.72 19.87
C ILE A 65 -0.01 -0.49 19.39
N LYS A 66 1.00 -0.03 20.13
CA LYS A 66 1.86 1.09 19.69
C LYS A 66 2.58 0.78 18.39
N THR A 67 3.18 -0.40 18.30
CA THR A 67 3.91 -0.85 17.12
C THR A 67 2.96 -0.94 15.92
N LEU A 68 1.81 -1.57 16.11
CA LEU A 68 0.76 -1.66 15.10
C LEU A 68 0.32 -0.27 14.63
N PHE A 69 0.10 0.67 15.56
CA PHE A 69 -0.32 2.03 15.23
C PHE A 69 0.73 2.77 14.41
N ILE A 70 2.00 2.76 14.84
CA ILE A 70 3.11 3.43 14.15
C ILE A 70 3.29 2.85 12.74
N PHE A 71 3.35 1.53 12.62
CA PHE A 71 3.50 0.87 11.32
C PHE A 71 2.30 1.12 10.41
N SER A 72 1.09 1.16 10.97
CA SER A 72 -0.12 1.46 10.21
C SER A 72 -0.06 2.86 9.59
N LEU A 73 0.36 3.86 10.37
CA LEU A 73 0.51 5.22 9.86
C LEU A 73 1.58 5.31 8.77
N ILE A 74 2.76 4.72 9.00
CA ILE A 74 3.87 4.79 8.05
C ILE A 74 3.55 4.02 6.77
N ILE A 75 3.28 2.73 6.88
CA ILE A 75 3.12 1.84 5.72
C ILE A 75 1.79 2.09 5.03
N GLY A 76 0.70 2.21 5.80
CA GLY A 76 -0.64 2.45 5.25
C GLY A 76 -0.71 3.73 4.42
N SER A 77 -0.08 4.82 4.90
CA SER A 77 -0.06 6.08 4.17
C SER A 77 0.90 6.03 2.98
N SER A 78 2.11 5.49 3.18
CA SER A 78 3.15 5.47 2.14
C SER A 78 2.75 4.61 0.94
N PHE A 79 2.12 3.46 1.19
CA PHE A 79 1.66 2.57 0.13
C PHE A 79 0.65 3.24 -0.79
N GLY A 80 -0.38 3.87 -0.21
CA GLY A 80 -1.40 4.56 -0.99
C GLY A 80 -0.80 5.65 -1.87
N VAL A 81 0.09 6.47 -1.30
CA VAL A 81 0.74 7.58 -2.02
C VAL A 81 1.59 7.05 -3.16
N PHE A 82 2.45 6.07 -2.88
CA PHE A 82 3.31 5.44 -3.88
C PHE A 82 2.49 4.81 -5.02
N TYR A 83 1.48 4.02 -4.68
CA TYR A 83 0.65 3.33 -5.67
C TYR A 83 -0.09 4.34 -6.56
N TRP A 84 -0.68 5.36 -5.95
CA TRP A 84 -1.38 6.40 -6.70
C TRP A 84 -0.45 7.16 -7.64
N TYR A 85 0.66 7.66 -7.11
CA TYR A 85 1.59 8.50 -7.84
C TYR A 85 2.26 7.76 -9.01
N SER A 86 2.73 6.53 -8.79
CA SER A 86 3.35 5.70 -9.81
C SER A 86 2.40 5.41 -10.99
N ASN A 87 1.14 5.10 -10.70
CA ASN A 87 0.12 4.85 -11.73
C ASN A 87 -0.29 6.14 -12.45
N GLU A 88 -0.40 7.27 -11.74
CA GLU A 88 -0.72 8.56 -12.34
C GLU A 88 0.39 9.04 -13.29
N LEU A 89 1.66 8.85 -12.92
CA LEU A 89 2.79 9.14 -13.80
C LEU A 89 2.74 8.28 -15.07
N LYS A 90 2.43 6.98 -14.94
CA LYS A 90 2.29 6.08 -16.09
C LYS A 90 1.14 6.54 -16.99
N PHE A 91 0.00 6.91 -16.40
CA PHE A 91 -1.16 7.42 -17.12
C PHE A 91 -0.82 8.66 -17.94
N GLN A 92 -0.21 9.68 -17.33
CA GLN A 92 0.17 10.91 -18.03
C GLN A 92 1.14 10.67 -19.20
N ARG A 93 2.11 9.76 -19.03
CA ARG A 93 3.04 9.38 -20.10
C ARG A 93 2.32 8.74 -21.28
N LEU A 94 1.42 7.80 -21.01
CA LEU A 94 0.66 7.08 -22.04
C LEU A 94 -0.35 7.97 -22.75
N THR A 95 -1.04 8.87 -22.04
CA THR A 95 -1.95 9.85 -22.66
C THR A 95 -1.22 10.76 -23.63
N ARG A 96 -0.04 11.28 -23.26
CA ARG A 96 0.79 12.10 -24.16
C ARG A 96 1.29 11.32 -25.38
N LYS A 97 1.62 10.03 -25.20
CA LYS A 97 1.99 9.13 -26.31
C LYS A 97 0.82 8.98 -27.29
N GLN A 98 -0.39 8.73 -26.78
CA GLN A 98 -1.60 8.61 -27.60
C GLN A 98 -1.92 9.89 -28.37
N GLU A 99 -1.79 11.06 -27.75
CA GLU A 99 -2.01 12.35 -28.42
C GLU A 99 -1.02 12.58 -29.57
N LYS A 100 0.25 12.21 -29.39
CA LYS A 100 1.26 12.31 -30.46
C LYS A 100 0.98 11.37 -31.62
N GLU A 101 0.60 10.12 -31.33
CA GLU A 101 0.25 9.14 -32.36
C GLU A 101 -0.95 9.61 -33.20
N LYS A 102 -1.98 10.20 -32.56
CA LYS A 102 -3.15 10.79 -33.24
C LYS A 102 -2.80 11.99 -34.11
N LYS A 103 -1.87 12.86 -33.68
CA LYS A 103 -1.42 14.02 -34.46
C LYS A 103 -0.59 13.64 -35.67
N ASN A 104 0.12 12.51 -35.64
CA ASN A 104 0.94 12.04 -36.75
C ASN A 104 0.16 11.22 -37.80
N THR A 105 -1.09 10.87 -37.50
CA THR A 105 -1.99 10.09 -38.39
C THR A 105 -3.04 10.94 -39.09
N HIS A 106 -3.09 12.25 -38.81
CA HIS A 106 -3.90 13.26 -39.49
C HIS A 106 -2.99 14.27 -40.19
#